data_AF-A0A961I6N7-F1
#
_entry.id   AF-A0A961I6N7-F1
#
_cell.length_a   1.000
_cell.length_b   1.000
_cell.length_c   1.000
_cell.angle_alpha   90.00
_cell.angle_beta   90.00
_cell.angle_gamma   90.00
#
_symmetry.space_group_name_H-M   'P 1'
#
loop_
_entity.id
_entity.type
_entity.pdbx_description
1 polymer ?
#
loop_
_entity_poly.entity_id
_entity_poly.type
_entity_poly.pdbx_seq_one_letter_code
_entity_poly.pdbx_strand_id
1 'polypeptide(L)'
;MTAVSLPAFVAPADLAYARFEQINNVTGQIPSMAVYEAAELGFLNTPADTAVGIVRKLRLAEFYLDETCEYADRDVTRVVISLVNANELDNALRYARAIVASETIENYSANPIKAAIADMERMETTA
;
A
#
# COMPACT_ATOMS: atom_id res chain seq x y z
N MET A 1 40.16 13.49 -2.68
CA MET A 1 38.84 13.83 -2.09
C MET A 1 37.94 12.62 -2.26
N THR A 2 37.74 11.84 -1.20
CA THR A 2 36.80 10.71 -1.20
C THR A 2 35.38 11.26 -1.12
N ALA A 3 34.54 10.97 -2.11
CA ALA A 3 33.13 11.29 -2.07
C ALA A 3 32.52 10.54 -0.86
N VAL A 4 32.07 11.30 0.13
CA VAL A 4 31.21 10.77 1.19
C VAL A 4 29.88 10.47 0.52
N SER A 5 29.59 9.19 0.27
CA SER A 5 28.27 8.75 -0.13
C SER A 5 27.31 9.13 0.99
N LEU A 6 26.38 10.04 0.72
CA LEU A 6 25.24 10.27 1.61
C LEU A 6 24.48 8.95 1.76
N PRO A 7 23.98 8.61 2.95
CA PRO A 7 23.15 7.43 3.12
C PRO A 7 21.92 7.55 2.19
N ALA A 8 21.58 6.48 1.49
CA ALA A 8 20.36 6.42 0.70
C ALA A 8 19.18 6.78 1.61
N PHE A 9 18.47 7.86 1.29
CA PHE A 9 17.30 8.27 2.04
C PHE A 9 16.21 7.21 1.85
N VAL A 10 15.94 6.42 2.88
CA VAL A 10 14.84 5.44 2.85
C VAL A 10 13.53 6.23 2.88
N ALA A 11 12.63 5.97 1.92
CA ALA A 11 11.36 6.69 1.86
C ALA A 11 10.53 6.42 3.14
N PRO A 12 9.81 7.42 3.67
CA PRO A 12 9.02 7.26 4.91
C PRO A 12 8.06 6.07 4.86
N ALA A 13 7.35 5.87 3.74
CA ALA A 13 6.44 4.73 3.56
C ALA A 13 7.17 3.39 3.62
N ASP A 14 8.42 3.33 3.16
CA ASP A 14 9.21 2.09 3.19
C ASP A 14 9.64 1.72 4.61
N LEU A 15 9.99 2.72 5.41
CA LEU A 15 10.28 2.53 6.83
C LEU A 15 9.01 2.12 7.60
N ALA A 16 7.87 2.76 7.31
CA ALA A 16 6.60 2.44 7.94
C ALA A 16 6.15 1.01 7.60
N TYR A 17 6.28 0.60 6.34
CA TYR A 17 6.02 -0.77 5.91
C TYR A 17 6.94 -1.78 6.59
N ALA A 18 8.24 -1.51 6.67
CA ALA A 18 9.18 -2.40 7.34
C ALA A 18 8.86 -2.59 8.84
N ARG A 19 8.39 -1.53 9.51
CA ARG A 19 7.92 -1.63 10.91
C ARG A 19 6.65 -2.45 11.04
N PHE A 20 5.70 -2.25 10.12
CA PHE A 20 4.49 -3.05 10.05
C PHE A 20 4.80 -4.55 9.82
N GLU A 21 5.66 -4.87 8.85
CA GLU A 21 6.11 -6.25 8.59
C GLU A 21 6.87 -6.84 9.77
N GLN A 22 7.72 -6.07 10.46
CA GLN A 22 8.41 -6.54 11.66
C GLN A 22 7.42 -6.94 12.74
N ILE A 23 6.38 -6.13 12.99
CA ILE A 23 5.32 -6.43 13.95
C ILE A 23 4.56 -7.69 13.54
N ASN A 24 4.27 -7.85 12.25
CA ASN A 24 3.62 -9.05 11.71
C ASN A 24 4.50 -10.32 11.85
N ASN A 25 5.82 -10.16 11.72
CA ASN A 25 6.77 -11.28 11.66
C ASN A 25 7.53 -11.54 12.98
N VAL A 26 7.17 -10.92 14.11
CA VAL A 26 7.83 -11.22 15.40
C VAL A 26 7.55 -12.67 15.80
N THR A 27 8.49 -13.56 15.49
CA THR A 27 8.46 -14.97 15.87
C THR A 27 8.51 -15.10 17.40
N GLY A 28 7.37 -15.42 18.01
CA GLY A 28 7.28 -15.83 19.41
C GLY A 28 6.25 -15.08 20.26
N GLN A 29 5.70 -13.97 19.78
CA GLN A 29 4.56 -13.29 20.41
C GLN A 29 3.61 -12.78 19.32
N ILE A 30 2.35 -13.21 19.37
CA ILE A 30 1.30 -12.57 18.58
C ILE A 30 1.15 -11.16 19.16
N PRO A 31 1.48 -10.08 18.41
CA PRO A 31 1.22 -8.73 18.89
C PRO A 31 -0.27 -8.59 19.22
N SER A 32 -0.61 -7.78 20.22
CA SER A 32 -2.02 -7.51 20.45
C SER A 32 -2.63 -6.88 19.20
N MET A 33 -3.92 -7.15 18.94
CA MET A 33 -4.62 -6.61 17.77
C MET A 33 -4.45 -5.08 17.67
N ALA A 34 -4.49 -4.38 18.81
CA ALA A 34 -4.28 -2.94 18.87
C ALA A 34 -2.90 -2.47 18.39
N VAL A 35 -1.84 -3.27 18.60
CA VAL A 35 -0.48 -2.93 18.11
C VAL A 35 -0.38 -3.16 16.60
N TYR A 36 -1.01 -4.22 16.09
CA TYR A 36 -1.09 -4.48 14.66
C TYR A 36 -1.85 -3.37 13.93
N GLU A 37 -3.07 -3.05 14.39
CA GLU A 37 -3.91 -1.99 13.80
C GLU A 37 -3.21 -0.61 13.84
N ALA A 38 -2.51 -0.29 14.93
CA ALA A 38 -1.76 0.97 15.03
C ALA A 38 -0.60 1.04 14.03
N ALA A 39 0.09 -0.09 13.81
CA ALA A 39 1.18 -0.17 12.84
C ALA A 39 0.67 -0.10 11.40
N GLU A 40 -0.43 -0.81 11.10
CA GLU A 40 -1.11 -0.76 9.82
C GLU A 40 -1.57 0.66 9.51
N LEU A 41 -2.31 1.30 10.43
CA LEU A 41 -2.78 2.67 10.28
C LEU A 41 -1.62 3.65 10.11
N GLY A 42 -0.52 3.46 10.84
CA GLY A 42 0.71 4.22 10.67
C GLY A 42 1.30 4.07 9.26
N PHE A 43 1.34 2.86 8.71
CA PHE A 43 1.78 2.59 7.34
C PHE A 43 0.84 3.23 6.31
N LEU A 44 -0.47 3.02 6.42
CA LEU A 44 -1.45 3.53 5.46
C LEU A 44 -1.47 5.06 5.40
N ASN A 45 -1.33 5.72 6.56
CA ASN A 45 -1.31 7.18 6.65
C ASN A 45 0.05 7.80 6.27
N THR A 46 1.11 7.00 6.14
CA THR A 46 2.41 7.51 5.68
C THR A 46 2.38 7.69 4.17
N PRO A 47 2.61 8.91 3.64
CA PRO A 47 2.64 9.15 2.20
C PRO A 47 3.70 8.29 1.50
N ALA A 48 3.30 7.64 0.41
CA ALA A 48 4.22 7.01 -0.52
C ALA A 48 4.44 7.91 -1.73
N ASP A 49 5.70 8.27 -1.98
CA ASP A 49 6.10 9.09 -3.15
C ASP A 49 6.82 8.23 -4.21
N THR A 50 6.70 6.91 -4.09
CA THR A 50 7.32 5.95 -5.01
C THR A 50 6.32 4.88 -5.41
N ALA A 51 6.45 4.37 -6.63
CA ALA A 51 5.67 3.23 -7.10
C ALA A 51 5.78 2.01 -6.15
N VAL A 52 6.95 1.80 -5.56
CA VAL A 52 7.18 0.72 -4.59
C VAL A 52 6.31 0.88 -3.33
N GLY A 53 6.26 2.09 -2.76
CA GLY A 53 5.42 2.37 -1.59
C GLY A 53 3.93 2.21 -1.88
N ILE A 54 3.49 2.64 -3.07
CA ILE A 54 2.10 2.46 -3.53
C ILE A 54 1.77 0.97 -3.69
N VAL A 55 2.65 0.22 -4.35
CA VAL A 55 2.47 -1.22 -4.55
C VAL A 55 2.38 -1.96 -3.21
N ARG A 56 3.14 -1.56 -2.19
CA ARG A 56 3.03 -2.15 -0.84
C ARG A 56 1.64 -1.99 -0.23
N LYS A 57 1.03 -0.82 -0.37
CA LYS A 57 -0.36 -0.58 0.09
C LYS A 57 -1.35 -1.44 -0.69
N LEU A 58 -1.18 -1.56 -2.00
CA LEU A 58 -2.03 -2.41 -2.84
C LEU A 58 -1.86 -3.90 -2.56
N ARG A 59 -0.64 -4.36 -2.23
CA ARG A 59 -0.38 -5.75 -1.83
C ARG A 59 -1.00 -6.09 -0.47
N LEU A 60 -1.08 -5.11 0.44
CA LEU A 60 -1.82 -5.28 1.68
C LEU A 60 -3.32 -5.46 1.44
N ALA A 61 -3.92 -4.66 0.54
CA ALA A 61 -5.30 -4.89 0.11
C ALA A 61 -5.49 -6.26 -0.54
N GLU A 62 -4.56 -6.68 -1.42
CA GLU A 62 -4.62 -8.01 -2.04
C GLU A 62 -4.62 -9.14 -1.01
N PHE A 63 -3.81 -9.00 0.04
CA PHE A 63 -3.77 -9.97 1.15
C PHE A 63 -5.13 -10.08 1.83
N TYR A 64 -5.74 -8.95 2.20
CA TYR A 64 -7.08 -8.96 2.83
C TYR A 64 -8.16 -9.52 1.91
N LEU A 65 -8.13 -9.20 0.61
CA LEU A 65 -9.08 -9.75 -0.36
C LEU A 65 -8.94 -11.27 -0.54
N ASP A 66 -7.75 -11.84 -0.34
CA ASP A 66 -7.54 -13.28 -0.37
C ASP A 66 -8.13 -13.97 0.88
N GLU A 67 -8.06 -13.31 2.04
CA GLU A 67 -8.69 -13.79 3.29
C GLU A 67 -10.22 -13.77 3.22
N THR A 68 -10.83 -12.83 2.49
CA THR A 68 -12.29 -12.68 2.36
C THR A 68 -12.92 -13.43 1.20
N CYS A 69 -12.12 -14.11 0.37
CA CYS A 69 -12.56 -14.79 -0.85
C CYS A 69 -13.18 -13.86 -1.91
N GLU A 70 -12.80 -12.57 -1.94
CA GLU A 70 -13.23 -11.57 -2.94
C GLU A 70 -12.35 -11.60 -4.20
N TYR A 71 -12.39 -12.72 -4.94
CA TYR A 71 -11.44 -12.97 -6.04
C TYR A 71 -11.51 -11.97 -7.20
N ALA A 72 -12.69 -11.42 -7.50
CA ALA A 72 -12.84 -10.42 -8.56
C ALA A 72 -12.09 -9.13 -8.22
N ASP A 73 -12.29 -8.61 -7.02
CA ASP A 73 -11.62 -7.39 -6.54
C ASP A 73 -10.12 -7.60 -6.36
N ARG A 74 -9.69 -8.82 -6.00
CA ARG A 74 -8.27 -9.19 -5.97
C ARG A 74 -7.62 -9.13 -7.36
N ASP A 75 -8.28 -9.69 -8.37
CA ASP A 75 -7.74 -9.71 -9.72
C ASP A 75 -7.68 -8.29 -10.32
N VAL A 76 -8.64 -7.42 -10.02
CA VAL A 76 -8.57 -5.99 -10.40
C VAL A 76 -7.46 -5.29 -9.61
N THR A 77 -7.28 -5.56 -8.31
CA THR A 77 -6.15 -5.03 -7.51
C THR A 77 -4.79 -5.40 -8.13
N ARG A 78 -4.64 -6.63 -8.64
CA ARG A 78 -3.43 -7.07 -9.36
C ARG A 78 -3.19 -6.30 -10.65
N VAL A 79 -4.26 -5.96 -11.37
CA VAL A 79 -4.17 -5.08 -12.55
C VAL A 79 -3.69 -3.69 -12.13
N VAL A 80 -4.25 -3.10 -11.07
CA VAL A 80 -3.78 -1.80 -10.54
C VAL A 80 -2.29 -1.86 -10.19
N ILE A 81 -1.82 -2.90 -9.49
CA ILE A 81 -0.39 -3.08 -9.18
C ILE A 81 0.46 -3.11 -10.45
N SER A 82 0.01 -3.80 -11.49
CA SER A 82 0.73 -3.90 -12.76
C SER A 82 0.84 -2.54 -13.45
N LEU A 83 -0.24 -1.75 -13.42
CA LEU A 83 -0.27 -0.40 -13.99
C LEU A 83 0.63 0.57 -13.23
N VAL A 84 0.65 0.52 -11.89
CA VAL A 84 1.57 1.32 -11.08
C VAL A 84 3.03 0.98 -11.40
N ASN A 85 3.37 -0.31 -11.53
CA ASN A 85 4.72 -0.72 -11.92
C ASN A 85 5.09 -0.28 -13.35
N ALA A 86 4.11 -0.18 -14.25
CA ALA A 86 4.28 0.35 -15.59
C ALA A 86 4.28 1.89 -15.65
N ASN A 87 4.13 2.57 -14.50
CA ASN A 87 3.98 4.02 -14.38
C ASN A 87 2.76 4.59 -15.15
N GLU A 88 1.72 3.79 -15.33
CA GLU A 88 0.43 4.22 -15.92
C GLU A 88 -0.54 4.68 -14.82
N LEU A 89 -0.19 5.79 -14.14
CA LEU A 89 -0.93 6.25 -12.94
C LEU A 89 -2.39 6.62 -13.23
N ASP A 90 -2.68 7.26 -14.37
CA ASP A 90 -4.06 7.59 -14.77
C ASP A 90 -4.95 6.33 -14.85
N ASN A 91 -4.44 5.28 -15.50
CA ASN A 91 -5.14 4.00 -15.64
C ASN A 91 -5.26 3.32 -14.28
N ALA A 92 -4.17 3.30 -13.50
CA ALA A 92 -4.16 2.72 -12.16
C ALA A 92 -5.21 3.37 -11.25
N LEU A 93 -5.30 4.71 -11.26
CA LEU A 93 -6.32 5.48 -10.52
C LEU A 93 -7.74 5.14 -10.96
N ARG A 94 -7.97 5.06 -12.28
CA ARG A 94 -9.27 4.70 -12.82
C ARG A 94 -9.75 3.34 -12.29
N TYR A 95 -8.91 2.33 -12.33
CA TYR A 95 -9.26 0.99 -11.84
C TYR A 95 -9.35 0.94 -10.30
N ALA A 96 -8.43 1.58 -9.58
CA ALA A 96 -8.44 1.61 -8.13
C ALA A 96 -9.72 2.26 -7.57
N ARG A 97 -10.15 3.39 -8.16
CA ARG A 97 -11.41 4.06 -7.77
C ARG A 97 -12.63 3.20 -8.06
N ALA A 98 -12.61 2.40 -9.14
CA ALA A 98 -13.70 1.49 -9.46
C ALA A 98 -13.84 0.37 -8.40
N ILE A 99 -12.72 -0.16 -7.89
CA ILE A 99 -12.75 -1.15 -6.80
C ILE A 99 -13.37 -0.53 -5.54
N VAL A 100 -12.93 0.66 -5.13
CA VAL A 100 -13.44 1.33 -3.91
C VAL A 100 -14.92 1.73 -4.03
N ALA A 101 -15.40 1.96 -5.26
CA ALA A 101 -16.81 2.24 -5.51
C ALA A 101 -17.70 0.97 -5.51
N SER A 102 -17.11 -0.23 -5.47
CA SER A 102 -17.87 -1.48 -5.35
C SER A 102 -18.55 -1.56 -3.98
N GLU A 103 -19.83 -1.93 -3.96
CA GLU A 103 -20.57 -2.14 -2.71
C GLU A 103 -20.14 -3.42 -1.97
N THR A 104 -19.30 -4.25 -2.60
CA THR A 104 -18.85 -5.55 -2.07
C THR A 104 -17.62 -5.47 -1.20
N ILE A 105 -16.81 -4.40 -1.30
CA ILE A 105 -15.52 -4.36 -0.64
C ILE A 105 -15.63 -3.92 0.81
N GLU A 106 -15.13 -4.75 1.72
CA GLU A 106 -15.07 -4.41 3.14
C GLU A 106 -14.05 -3.31 3.44
N ASN A 107 -14.27 -2.55 4.52
CA ASN A 107 -13.47 -1.36 4.82
C ASN A 107 -11.98 -1.65 5.01
N TYR A 108 -11.60 -2.77 5.63
CA TYR A 108 -10.18 -3.11 5.80
C TYR A 108 -9.49 -3.45 4.48
N SER A 109 -10.19 -4.03 3.50
CA SER A 109 -9.69 -4.22 2.13
C SER A 109 -9.68 -2.90 1.35
N ALA A 110 -10.67 -2.03 1.57
CA ALA A 110 -10.78 -0.75 0.88
C ALA A 110 -9.76 0.30 1.37
N ASN A 111 -9.38 0.28 2.65
CA ASN A 111 -8.52 1.31 3.26
C ASN A 111 -7.11 1.37 2.62
N PRO A 112 -6.40 0.26 2.39
CA PRO A 112 -5.12 0.31 1.69
C PRO A 112 -5.25 0.80 0.24
N ILE A 113 -6.34 0.46 -0.45
CA ILE A 113 -6.60 0.95 -1.83
C ILE A 113 -6.85 2.46 -1.81
N LYS A 114 -7.64 2.98 -0.87
CA LYS A 114 -7.87 4.43 -0.69
C LYS A 114 -6.57 5.17 -0.39
N ALA A 115 -5.70 4.61 0.45
CA ALA A 115 -4.41 5.19 0.74
C ALA A 115 -3.50 5.21 -0.52
N ALA A 116 -3.50 4.14 -1.31
CA ALA A 116 -2.80 4.09 -2.58
C ALA A 116 -3.33 5.11 -3.61
N ILE A 117 -4.66 5.31 -3.67
CA ILE A 117 -5.28 6.35 -4.51
C ILE A 117 -4.76 7.74 -4.12
N ALA A 118 -4.77 8.07 -2.83
CA ALA A 118 -4.28 9.37 -2.36
C ALA A 118 -2.79 9.59 -2.66
N ASP A 119 -1.98 8.52 -2.66
CA ASP A 119 -0.58 8.57 -3.07
C ASP A 119 -0.41 8.79 -4.58
N MET A 120 -1.15 8.06 -5.40
CA MET A 120 -1.13 8.22 -6.86
C MET A 120 -1.59 9.62 -7.29
N GLU A 121 -2.67 10.13 -6.70
CA GLU A 121 -3.17 11.50 -6.97
C GLU A 121 -2.13 12.56 -6.61
N ARG A 122 -1.43 12.40 -5.49
CA ARG A 122 -0.35 13.31 -5.11
C ARG A 122 0.77 13.28 -6.14
N MET A 123 1.20 12.09 -6.55
CA MET A 123 2.28 11.93 -7.52
C MET A 123 1.96 12.61 -8.85
N GLU A 124 0.72 12.51 -9.34
CA GLU A 124 0.27 13.22 -10.55
C GLU A 124 0.33 14.74 -10.42
N THR A 125 0.02 15.28 -9.23
CA THR A 125 0.08 16.75 -9.00
C THR A 125 1.50 17.30 -8.81
N THR A 126 2.48 16.43 -8.54
CA THR A 126 3.88 16.81 -8.31
C THR A 126 4.81 16.55 -9.50
N ALA A 127 4.33 15.87 -10.54
CA ALA A 127 5.06 15.56 -11.77
C ALA A 127 4.98 16.71 -12.80
#